data_AF-A0A7V5YNW3-F1
#
_entry.id   AF-A0A7V5YNW3-F1
#
_cell.length_a   1.000
_cell.length_b   1.000
_cell.length_c   1.000
_cell.angle_alpha   90.00
_cell.angle_beta   90.00
_cell.angle_gamma   90.00
#
_symmetry.space_group_name_H-M   'P 1'
#
loop_
_entity.id
_entity.type
_entity.pdbx_description
1 polymer ?
#
loop_
_entity_poly.entity_id
_entity_poly.type
_entity_poly.pdbx_seq_one_letter_code
_entity_poly.pdbx_strand_id
1 'polypeptide(L)'
;MARSEFSPILKLEEKMREWELAEPATAGSYYVAAAGSLDPKLRFEALRQISANDYEPKEESEEQRVDIEEQFSQFSEEEIELISKNIMAVQFTEGCNGFCPFCFLATKGQKRGVTAHYSFPSLRKSFERLRLEKAFPYWASDPFDYYDKDEFGEYTFLDIYKLYGLRPVFVSTSIPRGSERRFIDFVKAIVEDILSATHDANFEQGDYFGPKVRISVGKHNIRRVINTLRQLFLELESQNYSRNDIEDLFACGIILADRVNVRSLGPLIEKHNDIADAEAFGRYDGVVVTPKSISSRITVAPTVYEPTGEISIKLQPGRVKNLVPRCEDLELYRMRVYDMINYSIVLGGRVLVDFPHLPDGSYLELPNEEENCILILGRAAHSLAQFFSALSEGEKARIKPSYEGGRKNLMRQVERDFRGIKERTSQAMEKANALAEEADEETRRRLQFYILLAAVHLKEMQFLLNEYKKGASLSELIKIAKTFRGMGKNEVAQLDVKLDELHKEINSGKRRWLFFKR
;
A
#
# COMPACT_ATOMS: atom_id res chain seq x y z
N MET A 1 -34.44 20.65 6.06
CA MET A 1 -33.06 21.19 5.96
C MET A 1 -32.48 20.71 4.64
N ALA A 2 -32.33 21.60 3.66
CA ALA A 2 -31.78 21.26 2.35
C ALA A 2 -30.24 21.32 2.39
N ARG A 3 -29.61 20.17 2.63
CA ARG A 3 -28.24 19.82 2.22
C ARG A 3 -28.14 18.29 2.20
N SER A 4 -28.37 17.69 1.03
CA SER A 4 -27.56 16.53 0.63
C SER A 4 -27.76 16.26 -0.85
N GLU A 5 -26.82 16.70 -1.66
CA GLU A 5 -26.59 16.10 -2.97
C GLU A 5 -25.17 15.56 -2.97
N PHE A 6 -24.91 14.57 -2.10
CA PHE A 6 -23.76 13.65 -2.17
C PHE A 6 -22.41 14.21 -1.72
N SER A 7 -22.21 14.24 -0.40
CA SER A 7 -20.96 14.66 0.27
C SER A 7 -19.67 14.15 -0.40
N PRO A 8 -19.53 12.87 -0.84
CA PRO A 8 -18.35 12.44 -1.59
C PRO A 8 -18.27 12.98 -3.03
N ILE A 9 -19.38 12.96 -3.78
CA ILE A 9 -19.41 13.40 -5.18
C ILE A 9 -19.19 14.92 -5.26
N LEU A 10 -19.83 15.71 -4.40
CA LEU A 10 -19.59 17.17 -4.31
C LEU A 10 -18.15 17.48 -3.97
N LYS A 11 -17.55 16.77 -3.00
CA LYS A 11 -16.13 16.93 -2.68
C LYS A 11 -15.25 16.65 -3.89
N LEU A 12 -15.60 15.67 -4.72
CA LEU A 12 -14.87 15.40 -5.97
C LEU A 12 -15.11 16.48 -7.01
N GLU A 13 -16.33 16.96 -7.18
CA GLU A 13 -16.64 18.04 -8.12
C GLU A 13 -15.95 19.35 -7.74
N GLU A 14 -15.95 19.71 -6.45
CA GLU A 14 -15.22 20.86 -5.92
C GLU A 14 -13.73 20.74 -6.25
N LYS A 15 -13.12 19.58 -5.94
CA LYS A 15 -11.72 19.31 -6.27
C LYS A 15 -11.43 19.35 -7.77
N MET A 16 -12.31 18.79 -8.59
CA MET A 16 -12.18 18.83 -10.04
C MET A 16 -12.20 20.28 -10.56
N ARG A 17 -13.11 21.12 -10.05
CA ARG A 17 -13.18 22.55 -10.38
C ARG A 17 -11.92 23.29 -9.94
N GLU A 18 -11.42 23.04 -8.72
CA GLU A 18 -10.16 23.61 -8.24
C GLU A 18 -8.99 23.30 -9.18
N TRP A 19 -8.93 22.08 -9.75
CA TRP A 19 -7.86 21.71 -10.69
C TRP A 19 -8.04 22.33 -12.06
N GLU A 20 -9.27 22.36 -12.59
CA GLU A 20 -9.57 22.98 -13.88
C GLU A 20 -9.26 24.48 -13.86
N LEU A 21 -9.39 25.14 -12.71
CA LEU A 21 -9.01 26.54 -12.52
C LEU A 21 -7.49 26.76 -12.37
N ALA A 22 -6.74 25.72 -11.97
CA ALA A 22 -5.30 25.80 -11.72
C ALA A 22 -4.43 25.47 -12.96
N GLU A 23 -4.99 24.89 -14.01
CA GLU A 23 -4.26 24.56 -15.24
C GLU A 23 -4.42 25.68 -16.30
N PRO A 24 -3.32 26.16 -16.92
CA PRO A 24 -3.41 27.15 -17.99
C PRO A 24 -4.24 26.59 -19.16
N ALA A 25 -5.18 27.38 -19.65
CA ALA A 25 -6.12 27.01 -20.70
C ALA A 25 -5.38 26.45 -21.93
N THR A 26 -5.40 25.13 -22.07
CA THR A 26 -4.98 24.41 -23.28
C THR A 26 -6.21 23.74 -23.90
N ALA A 27 -6.03 22.99 -25.00
CA ALA A 27 -7.08 22.44 -25.86
C ALA A 27 -8.23 21.70 -25.15
N GLY A 28 -8.09 21.29 -23.88
CA GLY A 28 -9.17 20.75 -23.05
C GLY A 28 -10.32 21.74 -22.75
N SER A 29 -10.07 23.06 -22.83
CA SER A 29 -11.07 24.09 -22.53
C SER A 29 -12.30 24.08 -23.47
N TYR A 30 -12.11 23.70 -24.74
CA TYR A 30 -13.20 23.58 -25.72
C TYR A 30 -14.17 22.44 -25.36
N TYR A 31 -13.63 21.25 -25.05
CA TYR A 31 -14.47 20.10 -24.73
C TYR A 31 -15.15 20.24 -23.37
N VAL A 32 -14.53 20.92 -22.40
CA VAL A 32 -15.14 21.23 -21.10
C VAL A 32 -16.34 22.17 -21.26
N ALA A 33 -16.23 23.20 -22.10
CA ALA A 33 -17.36 24.06 -22.44
C ALA A 33 -18.46 23.30 -23.20
N ALA A 34 -18.08 22.44 -24.16
CA ALA A 34 -19.03 21.66 -24.95
C ALA A 34 -19.72 20.53 -24.16
N ALA A 35 -19.12 20.03 -23.06
CA ALA A 35 -19.75 19.08 -22.14
C ALA A 35 -20.90 19.69 -21.33
N GLY A 36 -20.95 21.03 -21.20
CA GLY A 36 -22.07 21.77 -20.65
C GLY A 36 -23.17 22.12 -21.67
N SER A 37 -23.06 21.65 -22.92
CA SER A 37 -24.03 21.93 -23.97
C SER A 37 -25.41 21.31 -23.68
N LEU A 38 -26.47 22.04 -24.04
CA LEU A 38 -27.85 21.53 -24.05
C LEU A 38 -28.10 20.56 -25.22
N ASP A 39 -27.22 20.53 -26.22
CA ASP A 39 -27.26 19.55 -27.31
C ASP A 39 -26.72 18.19 -26.82
N PRO A 40 -27.55 17.13 -26.76
CA PRO A 40 -27.14 15.82 -26.26
C PRO A 40 -26.02 15.17 -27.07
N LYS A 41 -25.96 15.40 -28.40
CA LYS A 41 -24.91 14.83 -29.26
C LYS A 41 -23.58 15.54 -29.02
N LEU A 42 -23.61 16.87 -28.99
CA LEU A 42 -22.41 17.69 -28.75
C LEU A 42 -21.85 17.43 -27.34
N ARG A 43 -22.74 17.32 -26.34
CA ARG A 43 -22.40 16.96 -24.97
C ARG A 43 -21.80 15.55 -24.89
N PHE A 44 -22.40 14.56 -25.54
CA PHE A 44 -21.92 13.18 -25.54
C PHE A 44 -20.55 13.05 -26.23
N GLU A 45 -20.36 13.73 -27.37
CA GLU A 45 -19.09 13.74 -28.11
C GLU A 45 -18.00 14.50 -27.36
N ALA A 46 -18.33 15.62 -26.71
CA ALA A 46 -17.41 16.34 -25.84
C ALA A 46 -17.00 15.54 -24.59
N LEU A 47 -17.95 14.85 -23.95
CA LEU A 47 -17.68 13.92 -22.85
C LEU A 47 -16.79 12.76 -23.30
N ARG A 48 -17.01 12.24 -24.52
CA ARG A 48 -16.19 11.19 -25.13
C ARG A 48 -14.77 11.66 -25.43
N GLN A 49 -14.59 12.87 -25.98
CA GLN A 49 -13.27 13.46 -26.25
C GLN A 49 -12.53 13.84 -24.96
N ILE A 50 -13.26 14.32 -23.94
CA ILE A 50 -12.75 14.46 -22.57
C ILE A 50 -12.24 13.13 -22.02
N SER A 51 -12.98 12.04 -22.24
CA SER A 51 -12.56 10.69 -21.85
C SER A 51 -11.45 10.10 -22.73
N ALA A 52 -11.16 10.70 -23.88
CA ALA A 52 -10.13 10.24 -24.82
C ALA A 52 -8.73 10.80 -24.49
N ASN A 53 -8.64 11.89 -23.72
CA ASN A 53 -7.38 12.35 -23.11
C ASN A 53 -6.92 11.48 -21.94
N ASP A 54 -7.77 10.58 -21.46
CA ASP A 54 -7.35 9.43 -20.67
C ASP A 54 -6.98 8.32 -21.65
N TYR A 55 -5.70 7.91 -21.60
CA TYR A 55 -5.05 6.93 -22.47
C TYR A 55 -6.00 5.87 -23.05
N GLU A 56 -5.91 5.63 -24.36
CA GLU A 56 -6.68 4.59 -25.05
C GLU A 56 -6.50 3.24 -24.33
N PRO A 57 -7.58 2.49 -24.05
CA PRO A 57 -7.45 1.10 -23.65
C PRO A 57 -6.68 0.42 -24.76
N LYS A 58 -5.54 -0.19 -24.42
CA LYS A 58 -4.90 -1.07 -25.39
C LYS A 58 -5.89 -2.17 -25.71
N GLU A 59 -6.02 -2.47 -27.01
CA GLU A 59 -6.71 -3.65 -27.51
C GLU A 59 -6.39 -4.83 -26.60
N GLU A 60 -7.41 -5.62 -26.25
CA GLU A 60 -7.31 -6.89 -25.54
C GLU A 60 -6.21 -7.72 -26.22
N SER A 61 -4.98 -7.62 -25.72
CA SER A 61 -3.95 -8.58 -26.05
C SER A 61 -4.47 -9.93 -25.60
N GLU A 62 -4.26 -11.00 -26.37
CA GLU A 62 -4.67 -12.37 -25.99
C GLU A 62 -4.28 -12.64 -24.52
N GLU A 63 -5.23 -12.46 -23.61
CA GLU A 63 -4.99 -12.59 -22.18
C GLU A 63 -4.81 -14.07 -21.89
N GLN A 64 -3.68 -14.44 -21.30
CA GLN A 64 -3.42 -15.83 -21.00
C GLN A 64 -4.28 -16.28 -19.81
N ARG A 65 -5.24 -17.18 -20.07
CA ARG A 65 -5.97 -17.88 -19.01
C ARG A 65 -5.07 -18.94 -18.37
N VAL A 66 -4.93 -18.92 -17.04
CA VAL A 66 -4.03 -19.80 -16.27
C VAL A 66 -4.82 -20.68 -15.30
N ASP A 67 -4.43 -21.96 -15.19
CA ASP A 67 -4.92 -22.87 -14.15
C ASP A 67 -3.99 -22.83 -12.92
N ILE A 68 -4.54 -22.45 -11.76
CA ILE A 68 -3.74 -22.37 -10.53
C ILE A 68 -3.28 -23.76 -10.05
N GLU A 69 -4.03 -24.83 -10.31
CA GLU A 69 -3.64 -26.20 -9.94
C GLU A 69 -2.42 -26.63 -10.76
N GLU A 70 -2.41 -26.33 -12.06
CA GLU A 70 -1.25 -26.60 -12.92
C GLU A 70 -0.02 -25.84 -12.41
N GLN A 71 -0.18 -24.57 -12.01
CA GLN A 71 0.90 -23.78 -11.46
C GLN A 71 1.49 -24.38 -10.17
N PHE A 72 0.66 -24.94 -9.30
CA PHE A 72 1.13 -25.59 -8.06
C PHE A 72 1.63 -27.03 -8.27
N SER A 73 1.25 -27.70 -9.35
CA SER A 73 1.60 -29.11 -9.62
C SER A 73 3.10 -29.38 -9.77
N GLN A 74 3.91 -28.34 -9.99
CA GLN A 74 5.37 -28.45 -10.05
C GLN A 74 6.04 -28.64 -8.68
N PHE A 75 5.34 -28.35 -7.57
CA PHE A 75 5.88 -28.42 -6.21
C PHE A 75 5.49 -29.75 -5.52
N SER A 76 6.30 -30.21 -4.57
CA SER A 76 5.90 -31.36 -3.74
C SER A 76 4.77 -30.99 -2.77
N GLU A 77 4.04 -31.97 -2.25
CA GLU A 77 2.96 -31.71 -1.28
C GLU A 77 3.46 -30.98 -0.03
N GLU A 78 4.66 -31.28 0.45
CA GLU A 78 5.28 -30.57 1.58
C GLU A 78 5.59 -29.10 1.23
N GLU A 79 6.02 -28.85 -0.01
CA GLU A 79 6.25 -27.49 -0.50
C GLU A 79 4.94 -26.72 -0.69
N ILE A 80 3.91 -27.35 -1.23
CA ILE A 80 2.56 -26.78 -1.37
C ILE A 80 2.00 -26.43 0.02
N GLU A 81 2.15 -27.31 1.00
CA GLU A 81 1.72 -27.05 2.37
C GLU A 81 2.49 -25.87 2.99
N LEU A 82 3.81 -25.78 2.77
CA LEU A 82 4.63 -24.67 3.25
C LEU A 82 4.24 -23.34 2.57
N ILE A 83 4.04 -23.35 1.25
CA ILE A 83 3.63 -22.17 0.48
C ILE A 83 2.25 -21.72 0.96
N SER A 84 1.25 -22.59 0.94
CA SER A 84 -0.16 -22.29 1.30
C SER A 84 -0.31 -21.73 2.72
N LYS A 85 0.48 -22.21 3.68
CA LYS A 85 0.52 -21.67 5.05
C LYS A 85 1.03 -20.23 5.13
N ASN A 86 1.79 -19.78 4.14
CA ASN A 86 2.45 -18.48 4.11
C ASN A 86 2.01 -17.62 2.91
N ILE A 87 0.92 -17.95 2.22
CA ILE A 87 0.35 -17.08 1.18
C ILE A 87 -0.19 -15.83 1.86
N MET A 88 0.46 -14.71 1.57
CA MET A 88 0.04 -13.39 2.01
C MET A 88 -1.02 -12.80 1.08
N ALA A 89 -0.80 -12.93 -0.23
CA ALA A 89 -1.71 -12.39 -1.24
C ALA A 89 -1.83 -13.32 -2.44
N VAL A 90 -3.03 -13.32 -3.02
CA VAL A 90 -3.31 -13.90 -4.33
C VAL A 90 -3.75 -12.77 -5.24
N GLN A 91 -3.10 -12.66 -6.38
CA GLN A 91 -3.38 -11.67 -7.40
C GLN A 91 -4.03 -12.41 -8.56
N PHE A 92 -5.28 -12.05 -8.88
CA PHE A 92 -6.06 -12.82 -9.86
C PHE A 92 -5.73 -12.47 -11.31
N THR A 93 -5.17 -11.29 -11.54
CA THR A 93 -4.75 -10.81 -12.85
C THR A 93 -3.29 -10.41 -12.83
N GLU A 94 -2.59 -10.65 -13.92
CA GLU A 94 -1.25 -10.17 -14.14
C GLU A 94 -1.30 -8.87 -14.96
N GLY A 95 -0.81 -7.78 -14.38
CA GLY A 95 -0.95 -6.45 -14.96
C GLY A 95 -2.15 -5.69 -14.39
N CYS A 96 -2.28 -4.43 -14.81
CA CYS A 96 -3.30 -3.52 -14.30
C CYS A 96 -3.65 -2.46 -15.35
N ASN A 97 -4.94 -2.19 -15.52
CA ASN A 97 -5.42 -1.12 -16.41
C ASN A 97 -5.46 0.24 -15.72
N GLY A 98 -5.39 0.28 -14.38
CA GLY A 98 -5.36 1.52 -13.60
C GLY A 98 -4.06 2.32 -13.77
N PHE A 99 -2.91 1.64 -13.94
CA PHE A 99 -1.55 2.21 -14.08
C PHE A 99 -1.32 3.50 -13.27
N CYS A 100 -1.65 3.45 -11.99
CA CYS A 100 -1.62 4.63 -11.14
C CYS A 100 -0.17 5.13 -10.96
N PRO A 101 0.12 6.43 -11.15
CA PRO A 101 1.48 6.97 -11.03
C PRO A 101 2.04 6.92 -9.59
N PHE A 102 1.18 6.61 -8.62
CA PHE A 102 1.50 6.43 -7.20
C PHE A 102 1.50 4.97 -6.76
N CYS A 103 1.22 4.03 -7.67
CA CYS A 103 1.24 2.62 -7.34
C CYS A 103 2.70 2.20 -7.19
N PHE A 104 3.11 1.89 -5.97
CA PHE A 104 4.43 1.37 -5.64
C PHE A 104 4.74 0.11 -6.45
N LEU A 105 3.72 -0.73 -6.65
CA LEU A 105 3.86 -2.01 -7.34
C LEU A 105 3.88 -1.88 -8.86
N ALA A 106 3.57 -0.69 -9.40
CA ALA A 106 3.74 -0.40 -10.81
C ALA A 106 5.16 0.14 -11.04
N THR A 107 5.98 -0.56 -11.81
CA THR A 107 7.37 -0.13 -12.05
C THR A 107 7.56 0.45 -13.45
N LYS A 108 8.63 1.25 -13.63
CA LYS A 108 9.04 1.77 -14.93
C LYS A 108 9.30 0.60 -15.89
N GLY A 109 8.54 0.54 -16.98
CA GLY A 109 8.64 -0.54 -17.99
C GLY A 109 7.58 -1.62 -17.88
N GLN A 110 6.74 -1.63 -16.84
CA GLN A 110 5.60 -2.55 -16.78
C GLN A 110 4.60 -2.23 -17.90
N LYS A 111 4.25 -3.25 -18.67
CA LYS A 111 3.23 -3.13 -19.72
C LYS A 111 1.88 -2.86 -19.04
N ARG A 112 1.18 -1.84 -19.54
CA ARG A 112 -0.24 -1.61 -19.22
C ARG A 112 -1.09 -2.71 -19.85
N GLY A 113 -2.23 -2.98 -19.25
CA GLY A 113 -3.11 -4.08 -19.66
C GLY A 113 -3.04 -5.24 -18.68
N VAL A 114 -4.13 -5.99 -18.59
CA VAL A 114 -4.08 -7.36 -18.09
C VAL A 114 -3.43 -8.22 -19.18
N THR A 115 -2.53 -9.11 -18.77
CA THR A 115 -1.78 -9.99 -19.68
C THR A 115 -2.04 -11.47 -19.41
N ALA A 116 -2.56 -11.78 -18.22
CA ALA A 116 -2.98 -13.11 -17.82
C ALA A 116 -3.96 -13.02 -16.66
N HIS A 117 -4.78 -14.04 -16.47
CA HIS A 117 -5.69 -14.17 -15.33
C HIS A 117 -5.90 -15.63 -14.98
N TYR A 118 -6.26 -15.91 -13.73
CA TYR A 118 -6.64 -17.27 -13.34
C TYR A 118 -8.06 -17.61 -13.79
N SER A 119 -8.28 -18.86 -14.21
CA SER A 119 -9.62 -19.35 -14.46
C SER A 119 -10.43 -19.43 -13.16
N PHE A 120 -11.68 -18.95 -13.17
CA PHE A 120 -12.53 -18.99 -11.99
C PHE A 120 -12.80 -20.43 -11.50
N PRO A 121 -13.03 -21.44 -12.38
CA PRO A 121 -13.18 -22.82 -11.95
C PRO A 121 -11.95 -23.38 -11.22
N SER A 122 -10.73 -23.05 -11.67
CA SER A 122 -9.51 -23.50 -10.98
C SER A 122 -9.38 -22.82 -9.61
N LEU A 123 -9.60 -21.50 -9.53
CA LEU A 123 -9.59 -20.77 -8.26
C LEU A 123 -10.57 -21.38 -7.25
N ARG A 124 -11.81 -21.65 -7.68
CA ARG A 124 -12.84 -22.25 -6.83
C ARG A 124 -12.42 -23.63 -6.32
N LYS A 125 -11.85 -24.47 -7.18
CA LYS A 125 -11.40 -25.82 -6.81
C LYS A 125 -10.25 -25.78 -5.79
N SER A 126 -9.34 -24.83 -5.93
CA SER A 126 -8.13 -24.72 -5.11
C SER A 126 -8.29 -23.88 -3.85
N PHE A 127 -9.43 -23.18 -3.72
CA PHE A 127 -9.60 -22.11 -2.74
C PHE A 127 -9.28 -22.56 -1.31
N GLU A 128 -9.92 -23.63 -0.86
CA GLU A 128 -9.71 -24.17 0.50
C GLU A 128 -8.39 -24.95 0.62
N ARG A 129 -8.02 -25.73 -0.42
CA ARG A 129 -6.79 -26.54 -0.43
C ARG A 129 -5.56 -25.68 -0.24
N LEU A 130 -5.49 -24.56 -0.95
CA LEU A 130 -4.37 -23.61 -0.92
C LEU A 130 -4.55 -22.53 0.14
N ARG A 131 -5.60 -22.59 0.96
CA ARG A 131 -5.90 -21.62 2.03
C ARG A 131 -6.06 -20.18 1.52
N LEU A 132 -6.56 -20.01 0.30
CA LEU A 132 -6.72 -18.70 -0.34
C LEU A 132 -7.74 -17.83 0.41
N GLU A 133 -8.64 -18.44 1.18
CA GLU A 133 -9.60 -17.74 2.03
C GLU A 133 -8.95 -16.90 3.13
N LYS A 134 -7.63 -17.05 3.36
CA LYS A 134 -6.83 -16.25 4.30
C LYS A 134 -6.03 -15.15 3.60
N ALA A 135 -5.69 -15.35 2.34
CA ALA A 135 -4.87 -14.43 1.55
C ALA A 135 -5.60 -13.11 1.26
N PHE A 136 -4.82 -12.04 1.05
CA PHE A 136 -5.32 -10.79 0.50
C PHE A 136 -5.66 -10.96 -0.99
N PRO A 137 -6.87 -10.60 -1.46
CA PRO A 137 -7.38 -11.00 -2.77
C PRO A 137 -6.82 -10.21 -3.97
N TYR A 138 -5.88 -9.29 -3.78
CA TYR A 138 -5.20 -8.64 -4.90
C TYR A 138 -3.93 -7.97 -4.35
N TRP A 139 -2.85 -7.90 -5.13
CA TRP A 139 -1.60 -7.25 -4.68
C TRP A 139 -1.25 -6.07 -5.56
N ALA A 140 -0.73 -6.33 -6.76
CA ALA A 140 -0.28 -5.36 -7.74
C ALA A 140 -1.27 -5.17 -8.91
N SER A 141 -2.56 -5.42 -8.67
CA SER A 141 -3.63 -5.28 -9.67
C SER A 141 -4.83 -4.53 -9.11
N ASP A 142 -5.70 -4.05 -10.00
CA ASP A 142 -7.02 -3.55 -9.60
C ASP A 142 -8.00 -4.74 -9.54
N PRO A 143 -8.78 -4.91 -8.47
CA PRO A 143 -9.72 -6.02 -8.38
C PRO A 143 -10.69 -6.08 -9.57
N PHE A 144 -11.12 -4.93 -10.10
CA PHE A 144 -12.08 -4.88 -11.20
C PHE A 144 -11.47 -5.10 -12.59
N ASP A 145 -10.16 -5.32 -12.66
CA ASP A 145 -9.50 -5.83 -13.88
C ASP A 145 -9.77 -7.33 -14.07
N TYR A 146 -10.19 -8.07 -13.03
CA TYR A 146 -10.48 -9.49 -13.16
C TYR A 146 -11.75 -9.77 -13.96
N TYR A 147 -11.58 -10.55 -15.02
CA TYR A 147 -12.63 -11.07 -15.87
C TYR A 147 -12.24 -12.45 -16.38
N ASP A 148 -13.10 -13.43 -16.21
CA ASP A 148 -12.95 -14.75 -16.82
C ASP A 148 -14.25 -15.13 -17.53
N LYS A 149 -14.15 -15.87 -18.61
CA LYS A 149 -15.33 -16.33 -19.37
C LYS A 149 -15.12 -17.76 -19.81
N ASP A 150 -16.13 -18.59 -19.59
CA ASP A 150 -16.20 -19.95 -20.13
C ASP A 150 -17.59 -20.28 -20.66
N GLU A 151 -17.82 -21.55 -20.96
CA GLU A 151 -19.10 -22.05 -21.49
C GLU A 151 -20.27 -21.90 -20.50
N PHE A 152 -20.01 -21.71 -19.21
CA PHE A 152 -21.02 -21.58 -18.16
C PHE A 152 -21.36 -20.14 -17.81
N GLY A 153 -20.52 -19.17 -18.20
CA GLY A 153 -20.82 -17.75 -18.01
C GLY A 153 -19.60 -16.86 -17.89
N GLU A 154 -19.87 -15.65 -17.41
CA GLU A 154 -18.87 -14.62 -17.14
C GLU A 154 -18.65 -14.51 -15.64
N TYR A 155 -17.39 -14.44 -15.23
CA TYR A 155 -16.96 -14.32 -13.85
C TYR A 155 -16.17 -13.03 -13.67
N THR A 156 -16.42 -12.36 -12.57
CA THR A 156 -15.83 -11.07 -12.22
C THR A 156 -15.31 -11.10 -10.79
N PHE A 157 -14.74 -10.00 -10.32
CA PHE A 157 -14.33 -9.88 -8.93
C PHE A 157 -15.49 -10.06 -7.93
N LEU A 158 -16.74 -9.83 -8.34
CA LEU A 158 -17.90 -10.12 -7.51
C LEU A 158 -18.00 -11.62 -7.18
N ASP A 159 -17.70 -12.49 -8.15
CA ASP A 159 -17.75 -13.95 -7.94
C ASP A 159 -16.62 -14.41 -7.02
N ILE A 160 -15.44 -13.80 -7.16
CA ILE A 160 -14.33 -13.99 -6.23
C ILE A 160 -14.73 -13.54 -4.82
N TYR A 161 -15.30 -12.35 -4.67
CA TYR A 161 -15.75 -11.85 -3.38
C TYR A 161 -16.75 -12.81 -2.71
N LYS A 162 -17.68 -13.38 -3.48
CA LYS A 162 -18.60 -14.42 -3.00
C LYS A 162 -17.86 -15.68 -2.51
N LEU A 163 -16.77 -16.10 -3.16
CA LEU A 163 -15.94 -17.22 -2.67
C LEU A 163 -15.32 -16.94 -1.28
N TYR A 164 -14.94 -15.69 -0.99
CA TYR A 164 -14.40 -15.30 0.31
C TYR A 164 -15.44 -15.27 1.45
N GLY A 165 -16.73 -15.42 1.14
CA GLY A 165 -17.80 -15.66 2.11
C GLY A 165 -18.21 -14.45 2.95
N LEU A 166 -18.61 -13.35 2.30
CA LEU A 166 -19.13 -12.10 2.92
C LEU A 166 -18.23 -11.47 4.01
N ARG A 167 -16.97 -11.90 4.09
CA ARG A 167 -16.03 -11.34 5.06
C ARG A 167 -15.73 -9.89 4.70
N PRO A 168 -15.33 -9.06 5.68
CA PRO A 168 -14.96 -7.66 5.43
C PRO A 168 -13.70 -7.61 4.56
N VAL A 169 -13.85 -7.64 3.24
CA VAL A 169 -12.75 -7.42 2.29
C VAL A 169 -12.60 -5.92 2.11
N PHE A 170 -11.46 -5.38 2.51
CA PHE A 170 -11.07 -4.05 2.07
C PHE A 170 -10.79 -4.10 0.57
N VAL A 171 -11.49 -3.28 -0.20
CA VAL A 171 -11.33 -3.17 -1.65
C VAL A 171 -10.71 -1.82 -1.97
N SER A 172 -9.54 -1.78 -2.61
CA SER A 172 -8.89 -0.56 -3.08
C SER A 172 -8.85 -0.59 -4.60
N THR A 173 -9.44 0.43 -5.23
CA THR A 173 -9.55 0.51 -6.69
C THR A 173 -9.27 1.92 -7.21
N SER A 174 -8.89 2.01 -8.46
CA SER A 174 -8.85 3.24 -9.27
C SER A 174 -10.08 3.41 -10.17
N ILE A 175 -11.00 2.43 -10.12
CA ILE A 175 -12.04 2.15 -11.11
C ILE A 175 -11.40 2.14 -12.50
N PRO A 176 -10.82 1.01 -12.95
CA PRO A 176 -10.20 0.94 -14.27
C PRO A 176 -11.21 1.25 -15.37
N ARG A 177 -10.71 1.82 -16.48
CA ARG A 177 -11.54 2.09 -17.65
C ARG A 177 -12.07 0.78 -18.22
N GLY A 178 -13.37 0.73 -18.53
CA GLY A 178 -14.04 -0.48 -19.00
C GLY A 178 -14.60 -1.38 -17.89
N SER A 179 -14.24 -1.09 -16.63
CA SER A 179 -14.67 -1.86 -15.46
C SER A 179 -15.73 -1.13 -14.61
N GLU A 180 -16.24 0.01 -15.09
CA GLU A 180 -17.23 0.83 -14.36
C GLU A 180 -18.48 0.03 -14.02
N ARG A 181 -18.99 -0.78 -14.96
CA ARG A 181 -20.17 -1.62 -14.73
C ARG A 181 -19.90 -2.70 -13.69
N ARG A 182 -18.73 -3.36 -13.75
CA ARG A 182 -18.32 -4.39 -12.77
C ARG A 182 -18.21 -3.79 -11.36
N PHE A 183 -17.68 -2.57 -11.25
CA PHE A 183 -17.65 -1.83 -9.99
C PHE A 183 -19.06 -1.55 -9.46
N ILE A 184 -19.97 -1.06 -10.32
CA ILE A 184 -21.36 -0.78 -9.93
C ILE A 184 -22.04 -2.06 -9.42
N ASP A 185 -21.94 -3.16 -10.18
CA ASP A 185 -22.55 -4.44 -9.82
C ASP A 185 -22.00 -5.00 -8.51
N PHE A 186 -20.70 -4.84 -8.28
CA PHE A 186 -20.07 -5.20 -7.03
C PHE A 186 -20.58 -4.39 -5.83
N VAL A 187 -20.65 -3.06 -5.96
CA VAL A 187 -21.14 -2.22 -4.86
C VAL A 187 -22.61 -2.50 -4.58
N LYS A 188 -23.44 -2.74 -5.61
CA LYS A 188 -24.85 -3.12 -5.42
C LYS A 188 -24.99 -4.44 -4.66
N ALA A 189 -24.18 -5.45 -4.98
CA ALA A 189 -24.18 -6.70 -4.22
C ALA A 189 -23.81 -6.47 -2.75
N ILE A 190 -22.80 -5.64 -2.48
CA ILE A 190 -22.45 -5.24 -1.12
C ILE A 190 -23.64 -4.57 -0.42
N VAL A 191 -24.37 -3.68 -1.10
CA VAL A 191 -25.56 -3.02 -0.53
C VAL A 191 -26.63 -4.02 -0.13
N GLU A 192 -26.93 -4.98 -1.01
CA GLU A 192 -27.89 -6.05 -0.75
C GLU A 192 -27.48 -6.88 0.48
N ASP A 193 -26.19 -7.22 0.58
CA ASP A 193 -25.63 -7.97 1.72
C ASP A 193 -25.70 -7.16 3.03
N ILE A 194 -25.46 -5.85 2.97
CA ILE A 194 -25.55 -4.97 4.14
C ILE A 194 -26.98 -4.85 4.63
N LEU A 195 -27.90 -4.56 3.71
CA LEU A 195 -29.28 -4.27 4.08
C LEU A 195 -29.98 -5.53 4.58
N SER A 196 -29.68 -6.69 3.99
CA SER A 196 -30.16 -7.99 4.50
C SER A 196 -29.63 -8.27 5.91
N ALA A 197 -28.38 -7.92 6.23
CA ALA A 197 -27.82 -8.08 7.57
C ALA A 197 -28.37 -7.09 8.61
N THR A 198 -28.71 -5.85 8.23
CA THR A 198 -29.28 -4.85 9.15
C THR A 198 -30.73 -5.12 9.55
N HIS A 199 -31.45 -5.97 8.80
CA HIS A 199 -32.80 -6.41 9.16
C HIS A 199 -32.81 -7.49 10.26
N ASP A 200 -31.67 -8.09 10.60
CA ASP A 200 -31.51 -8.87 11.83
C ASP A 200 -31.31 -7.90 13.01
N ALA A 201 -32.31 -7.86 13.90
CA ALA A 201 -32.61 -6.80 14.87
C ALA A 201 -31.56 -6.50 15.99
N ASN A 202 -30.31 -6.92 15.85
CA ASN A 202 -29.23 -6.72 16.84
C ASN A 202 -28.08 -5.83 16.36
N PHE A 203 -28.23 -5.11 15.24
CA PHE A 203 -27.21 -4.17 14.78
C PHE A 203 -27.27 -2.85 15.57
N GLU A 204 -26.39 -2.69 16.57
CA GLU A 204 -26.19 -1.40 17.23
C GLU A 204 -25.61 -0.38 16.24
N GLN A 205 -26.27 0.78 16.10
CA GLN A 205 -25.81 1.92 15.32
C GLN A 205 -24.44 2.41 15.84
N GLY A 206 -23.35 1.96 15.22
CA GLY A 206 -21.99 2.40 15.57
C GLY A 206 -20.88 1.47 15.09
N ASP A 207 -21.17 0.17 14.97
CA ASP A 207 -20.19 -0.88 14.69
C ASP A 207 -20.41 -1.53 13.31
N TYR A 208 -20.66 -0.71 12.28
CA TYR A 208 -20.75 -1.24 10.93
C TYR A 208 -19.35 -1.70 10.43
N PHE A 209 -19.13 -3.02 10.46
CA PHE A 209 -17.93 -3.72 9.98
C PHE A 209 -18.07 -4.29 8.56
N GLY A 210 -19.02 -3.81 7.76
CA GLY A 210 -19.14 -4.30 6.39
C GLY A 210 -17.99 -3.85 5.47
N PRO A 211 -17.97 -4.35 4.22
CA PRO A 211 -16.85 -4.14 3.32
C PRO A 211 -16.68 -2.65 3.00
N LYS A 212 -15.43 -2.17 3.11
CA LYS A 212 -15.09 -0.79 2.75
C LYS A 212 -14.40 -0.76 1.39
N VAL A 213 -14.93 0.07 0.49
CA VAL A 213 -14.40 0.30 -0.84
C VAL A 213 -13.66 1.64 -0.87
N ARG A 214 -12.35 1.58 -0.94
CA ARG A 214 -11.47 2.73 -1.11
C ARG A 214 -11.24 3.01 -2.59
N ILE A 215 -11.60 4.20 -3.05
CA ILE A 215 -11.40 4.65 -4.41
C ILE A 215 -10.24 5.64 -4.42
N SER A 216 -9.17 5.30 -5.13
CA SER A 216 -8.02 6.19 -5.35
C SER A 216 -8.33 7.16 -6.49
N VAL A 217 -8.38 8.46 -6.18
CA VAL A 217 -8.79 9.51 -7.11
C VAL A 217 -7.63 10.45 -7.40
N GLY A 218 -7.21 10.52 -8.65
CA GLY A 218 -6.23 11.47 -9.17
C GLY A 218 -6.76 12.24 -10.38
N LYS A 219 -5.91 13.12 -10.93
CA LYS A 219 -6.26 13.95 -12.10
C LYS A 219 -6.77 13.13 -13.31
N HIS A 220 -6.19 11.95 -13.52
CA HIS A 220 -6.44 11.06 -14.66
C HIS A 220 -7.67 10.15 -14.54
N ASN A 221 -8.41 10.19 -13.43
CA ASN A 221 -9.60 9.35 -13.26
C ASN A 221 -10.77 10.01 -12.54
N ILE A 222 -10.62 11.23 -12.01
CA ILE A 222 -11.67 11.90 -11.21
C ILE A 222 -13.02 11.99 -11.94
N ARG A 223 -13.03 12.31 -13.23
CA ARG A 223 -14.26 12.42 -14.03
C ARG A 223 -14.97 11.06 -14.15
N ARG A 224 -14.20 10.01 -14.42
CA ARG A 224 -14.70 8.63 -14.49
C ARG A 224 -15.32 8.23 -13.15
N VAL A 225 -14.60 8.44 -12.05
CA VAL A 225 -15.08 8.15 -10.69
C VAL A 225 -16.39 8.89 -10.39
N ILE A 226 -16.47 10.20 -10.66
CA ILE A 226 -17.70 10.99 -10.47
C ILE A 226 -18.87 10.38 -11.25
N ASN A 227 -18.67 10.07 -12.52
CA ASN A 227 -19.72 9.53 -13.37
C ASN A 227 -20.18 8.13 -12.93
N THR A 228 -19.24 7.25 -12.57
CA THR A 228 -19.55 5.92 -12.05
C THR A 228 -20.35 5.99 -10.75
N LEU A 229 -19.96 6.87 -9.82
CA LEU A 229 -20.67 7.06 -8.56
C LEU A 229 -22.08 7.65 -8.74
N ARG A 230 -22.25 8.59 -9.69
CA ARG A 230 -23.58 9.11 -10.05
C ARG A 230 -24.47 8.03 -10.65
N GLN A 231 -23.93 7.20 -11.54
CA GLN A 231 -24.69 6.10 -12.12
C GLN A 231 -25.09 5.08 -11.06
N LEU A 232 -24.16 4.67 -10.18
CA LEU A 232 -24.45 3.80 -9.04
C LEU A 232 -25.61 4.36 -8.20
N PHE A 233 -25.56 5.66 -7.89
CA PHE A 233 -26.58 6.33 -7.11
C PHE A 233 -27.97 6.25 -7.77
N LEU A 234 -28.07 6.60 -9.06
CA LEU A 234 -29.32 6.53 -9.82
C LEU A 234 -29.87 5.10 -9.90
N GLU A 235 -28.99 4.11 -10.06
CA GLU A 235 -29.41 2.70 -10.09
C GLU A 235 -29.95 2.23 -8.74
N LEU A 236 -29.33 2.63 -7.62
CA LEU A 236 -29.84 2.32 -6.29
C LEU A 236 -31.20 2.99 -6.01
N GLU A 237 -31.38 4.25 -6.41
CA GLU A 237 -32.69 4.91 -6.31
C GLU A 237 -33.76 4.18 -7.13
N SER A 238 -33.41 3.73 -8.34
CA SER A 238 -34.33 2.97 -9.20
C SER A 238 -34.73 1.61 -8.61
N GLN A 239 -33.94 1.07 -7.67
CA GLN A 239 -34.21 -0.15 -6.93
C GLN A 239 -35.04 0.10 -5.65
N ASN A 240 -35.56 1.31 -5.45
CA ASN A 240 -36.34 1.75 -4.30
C ASN A 240 -35.55 1.86 -2.98
N TYR A 241 -34.22 1.94 -3.01
CA TYR A 241 -33.46 2.34 -1.83
C TYR A 241 -33.75 3.80 -1.50
N SER A 242 -33.92 4.12 -0.21
CA SER A 242 -34.14 5.51 0.17
C SER A 242 -32.84 6.31 -0.01
N ARG A 243 -32.98 7.60 -0.36
CA ARG A 243 -31.82 8.49 -0.53
C ARG A 243 -30.92 8.54 0.71
N ASN A 244 -31.51 8.47 1.91
CA ASN A 244 -30.75 8.46 3.16
C ASN A 244 -29.90 7.19 3.29
N ASP A 245 -30.46 6.01 2.97
CA ASP A 245 -29.72 4.75 3.05
C ASP A 245 -28.52 4.74 2.08
N ILE A 246 -28.71 5.26 0.88
CA ILE A 246 -27.64 5.38 -0.11
C ILE A 246 -26.57 6.37 0.37
N GLU A 247 -26.95 7.50 0.96
CA GLU A 247 -26.01 8.47 1.49
C GLU A 247 -25.20 7.93 2.67
N ASP A 248 -25.84 7.19 3.58
CA ASP A 248 -25.18 6.53 4.71
C ASP A 248 -24.21 5.44 4.24
N LEU A 249 -24.60 4.65 3.23
CA LEU A 249 -23.71 3.71 2.56
C LEU A 249 -22.48 4.43 1.99
N PHE A 250 -22.66 5.53 1.26
CA PHE A 250 -21.55 6.27 0.66
C PHE A 250 -20.65 6.88 1.73
N ALA A 251 -21.20 7.32 2.87
CA ALA A 251 -20.44 7.88 3.97
C ALA A 251 -19.63 6.82 4.74
N CYS A 252 -20.16 5.61 4.90
CA CYS A 252 -19.56 4.55 5.72
C CYS A 252 -18.75 3.53 4.91
N GLY A 253 -19.21 3.21 3.71
CA GLY A 253 -18.70 2.14 2.85
C GLY A 253 -17.76 2.61 1.73
N ILE A 254 -17.85 3.88 1.28
CA ILE A 254 -17.00 4.41 0.20
C ILE A 254 -16.00 5.42 0.75
N ILE A 255 -14.70 5.10 0.64
CA ILE A 255 -13.60 5.97 1.07
C ILE A 255 -12.91 6.56 -0.16
N LEU A 256 -12.99 7.88 -0.33
CA LEU A 256 -12.23 8.57 -1.37
C LEU A 256 -10.82 8.89 -0.89
N ALA A 257 -9.82 8.33 -1.56
CA ALA A 257 -8.42 8.61 -1.30
C ALA A 257 -7.88 9.59 -2.35
N ASP A 258 -7.58 10.81 -1.93
CA ASP A 258 -6.96 11.82 -2.79
C ASP A 258 -5.53 11.43 -3.17
N ARG A 259 -5.25 11.39 -4.47
CA ARG A 259 -3.98 11.01 -5.07
C ARG A 259 -3.41 12.07 -6.00
N VAL A 260 -3.73 13.34 -5.78
CA VAL A 260 -3.25 14.44 -6.61
C VAL A 260 -1.84 14.83 -6.24
N ASN A 261 -1.58 14.97 -4.95
CA ASN A 261 -0.26 15.26 -4.39
C ASN A 261 0.37 13.96 -3.89
N VAL A 262 0.58 13.03 -4.81
CA VAL A 262 1.17 11.73 -4.50
C VAL A 262 2.68 11.82 -4.43
N ARG A 263 3.25 11.04 -3.50
CA ARG A 263 4.68 10.80 -3.48
C ARG A 263 5.13 10.20 -4.80
N SER A 264 6.29 10.61 -5.27
CA SER A 264 6.89 10.09 -6.51
C SER A 264 7.46 8.70 -6.25
N LEU A 265 6.64 7.66 -6.46
CA LEU A 265 6.96 6.26 -6.21
C LEU A 265 6.59 5.41 -7.44
N GLY A 266 7.03 4.14 -7.48
CA GLY A 266 6.74 3.25 -8.60
C GLY A 266 7.28 3.79 -9.94
N PRO A 267 6.44 4.16 -10.94
CA PRO A 267 6.93 4.66 -12.22
C PRO A 267 7.65 6.00 -12.12
N LEU A 268 7.46 6.74 -11.02
CA LEU A 268 8.07 8.04 -10.75
C LEU A 268 9.23 7.98 -9.75
N ILE A 269 9.76 6.79 -9.47
CA ILE A 269 10.81 6.57 -8.46
C ILE A 269 12.07 7.42 -8.68
N GLU A 270 12.35 7.85 -9.91
CA GLU A 270 13.51 8.72 -10.20
C GLU A 270 13.39 10.12 -9.57
N LYS A 271 12.16 10.57 -9.30
CA LYS A 271 11.87 11.84 -8.60
C LYS A 271 11.73 11.63 -7.08
N HIS A 272 11.98 10.42 -6.60
CA HIS A 272 11.83 10.03 -5.20
C HIS A 272 12.97 10.54 -4.32
N ASN A 273 12.62 10.91 -3.09
CA ASN A 273 13.58 11.15 -2.04
C ASN A 273 13.77 9.86 -1.24
N ASP A 274 14.66 8.98 -1.72
CA ASP A 274 14.93 7.65 -1.13
C ASP A 274 15.23 7.67 0.38
N ILE A 275 15.57 8.82 0.97
CA ILE A 275 15.92 8.95 2.38
C ILE A 275 14.71 9.36 3.21
N ALA A 276 13.99 10.39 2.80
CA ALA A 276 12.77 10.80 3.50
C ALA A 276 11.63 9.78 3.37
N ASP A 277 11.59 9.09 2.24
CA ASP A 277 10.47 8.26 1.83
C ASP A 277 10.83 6.75 1.80
N ALA A 278 11.85 6.33 2.56
CA ALA A 278 12.26 4.93 2.70
C ALA A 278 11.22 4.01 3.38
N GLU A 279 10.07 4.54 3.81
CA GLU A 279 8.95 3.73 4.29
C GLU A 279 8.16 3.12 3.11
N ALA A 280 8.06 1.79 3.06
CA ALA A 280 7.17 1.09 2.13
C ALA A 280 5.77 0.98 2.73
N PHE A 281 4.78 0.66 1.89
CA PHE A 281 3.43 0.37 2.36
C PHE A 281 3.45 -0.96 3.13
N GLY A 282 3.29 -0.88 4.46
CA GLY A 282 3.10 -2.00 5.38
C GLY A 282 4.31 -2.90 5.67
N ARG A 283 4.05 -4.07 6.28
CA ARG A 283 5.04 -5.07 6.73
C ARG A 283 4.61 -6.42 6.15
N TYR A 284 5.04 -6.70 4.94
CA TYR A 284 4.42 -7.73 4.11
C TYR A 284 5.50 -8.68 3.61
N ASP A 285 5.81 -9.66 4.45
CA ASP A 285 6.67 -10.77 4.09
C ASP A 285 5.81 -12.02 3.96
N GLY A 286 5.89 -12.69 2.82
CA GLY A 286 5.10 -13.88 2.57
C GLY A 286 5.19 -14.33 1.12
N VAL A 287 4.33 -15.26 0.76
CA VAL A 287 4.18 -15.72 -0.63
C VAL A 287 3.10 -14.90 -1.31
N VAL A 288 3.41 -14.38 -2.50
CA VAL A 288 2.43 -13.82 -3.42
C VAL A 288 2.28 -14.75 -4.63
N VAL A 289 1.03 -15.10 -4.89
CA VAL A 289 0.61 -16.00 -5.98
C VAL A 289 -0.01 -15.14 -7.09
N THR A 290 0.53 -15.25 -8.31
CA THR A 290 0.14 -14.47 -9.50
C THR A 290 0.05 -15.40 -10.71
N PRO A 291 -0.73 -15.10 -11.76
CA PRO A 291 -0.82 -15.98 -12.93
C PRO A 291 0.55 -16.32 -13.55
N LYS A 292 1.54 -15.42 -13.45
CA LYS A 292 2.91 -15.66 -13.95
C LYS A 292 3.81 -16.44 -13.00
N SER A 293 3.60 -16.35 -11.69
CA SER A 293 4.56 -16.89 -10.73
C SER A 293 4.01 -17.06 -9.32
N ILE A 294 4.61 -18.00 -8.60
CA ILE A 294 4.58 -18.09 -7.15
C ILE A 294 5.92 -17.51 -6.65
N SER A 295 5.86 -16.46 -5.85
CA SER A 295 7.06 -15.73 -5.42
C SER A 295 7.03 -15.43 -3.94
N SER A 296 8.20 -15.52 -3.31
CA SER A 296 8.43 -14.91 -2.01
C SER A 296 8.60 -13.40 -2.20
N ARG A 297 7.89 -12.62 -1.38
CA ARG A 297 7.97 -11.16 -1.33
C ARG A 297 8.45 -10.77 0.04
N ILE A 298 9.47 -9.92 0.06
CA ILE A 298 10.07 -9.43 1.30
C ILE A 298 10.12 -7.91 1.23
N THR A 299 9.50 -7.24 2.19
CA THR A 299 9.43 -5.77 2.19
C THR A 299 10.81 -5.17 2.51
N VAL A 300 11.24 -4.21 1.69
CA VAL A 300 12.46 -3.40 1.86
C VAL A 300 12.16 -1.92 1.64
N ALA A 301 13.14 -1.03 1.80
CA ALA A 301 12.95 0.38 1.48
C ALA A 301 12.69 0.54 -0.03
N PRO A 302 11.71 1.36 -0.45
CA PRO A 302 11.53 1.70 -1.85
C PRO A 302 12.69 2.59 -2.29
N THR A 303 13.33 2.24 -3.41
CA THR A 303 14.49 2.96 -3.94
C THR A 303 14.47 2.92 -5.46
N VAL A 304 15.35 3.67 -6.11
CA VAL A 304 15.55 3.56 -7.57
C VAL A 304 15.92 2.15 -8.05
N TYR A 305 16.52 1.32 -7.18
CA TYR A 305 16.85 -0.08 -7.49
C TYR A 305 15.70 -1.04 -7.15
N GLU A 306 14.96 -0.74 -6.08
CA GLU A 306 13.78 -1.52 -5.63
C GLU A 306 12.53 -0.62 -5.58
N PRO A 307 11.98 -0.21 -6.73
CA PRO A 307 10.92 0.79 -6.79
C PRO A 307 9.62 0.35 -6.12
N THR A 308 9.41 -0.96 -6.00
CA THR A 308 8.25 -1.58 -5.33
C THR A 308 8.36 -1.54 -3.81
N GLY A 309 9.56 -1.33 -3.27
CA GLY A 309 9.82 -1.59 -1.85
C GLY A 309 9.75 -3.08 -1.51
N GLU A 310 9.98 -3.96 -2.48
CA GLU A 310 9.93 -5.41 -2.28
C GLU A 310 11.04 -6.11 -3.07
N ILE A 311 11.73 -7.04 -2.41
CA ILE A 311 12.52 -8.06 -3.11
C ILE A 311 11.59 -9.21 -3.46
N SER A 312 11.57 -9.59 -4.74
CA SER A 312 10.77 -10.71 -5.25
C SER A 312 11.64 -11.87 -5.68
N ILE A 313 11.42 -13.04 -5.07
CA ILE A 313 12.16 -14.25 -5.36
C ILE A 313 11.18 -15.29 -5.90
N LYS A 314 11.31 -15.63 -7.18
CA LYS A 314 10.50 -16.69 -7.77
C LYS A 314 10.82 -18.03 -7.10
N LEU A 315 9.81 -18.70 -6.56
CA LEU A 315 9.97 -20.01 -5.96
C LEU A 315 10.13 -21.07 -7.04
N GLN A 316 11.03 -22.02 -6.80
CA GLN A 316 11.30 -23.16 -7.68
C GLN A 316 11.18 -24.46 -6.87
N PRO A 317 10.75 -25.57 -7.49
CA PRO A 317 10.71 -26.87 -6.83
C PRO A 317 12.07 -27.24 -6.22
N GLY A 318 12.06 -27.76 -5.01
CA GLY A 318 13.25 -28.12 -4.23
C GLY A 318 13.98 -26.94 -3.57
N ARG A 319 13.52 -25.69 -3.76
CA ARG A 319 14.15 -24.47 -3.21
C ARG A 319 13.24 -23.67 -2.27
N VAL A 320 12.08 -24.20 -1.93
CA VAL A 320 11.05 -23.46 -1.16
C VAL A 320 11.44 -23.26 0.30
N LYS A 321 12.02 -24.29 0.94
CA LYS A 321 12.23 -24.35 2.40
C LYS A 321 12.96 -23.13 2.99
N ASN A 322 13.96 -22.61 2.28
CA ASN A 322 14.82 -21.52 2.76
C ASN A 322 14.43 -20.15 2.20
N LEU A 323 13.38 -20.08 1.37
CA LEU A 323 12.99 -18.86 0.66
C LEU A 323 11.56 -18.39 1.00
N VAL A 324 10.77 -19.20 1.69
CA VAL A 324 9.43 -18.82 2.16
C VAL A 324 9.54 -18.19 3.55
N PRO A 325 9.40 -16.85 3.67
CA PRO A 325 9.35 -16.22 4.98
C PRO A 325 8.06 -16.64 5.69
N ARG A 326 8.16 -16.68 7.02
CA ARG A 326 7.01 -16.80 7.88
C ARG A 326 6.11 -15.59 7.67
N CYS A 327 4.90 -15.82 7.18
CA CYS A 327 3.87 -14.80 7.16
C CYS A 327 3.38 -14.58 8.59
N GLU A 328 3.61 -13.38 9.15
CA GLU A 328 2.96 -12.99 10.40
C GLU A 328 1.42 -12.95 10.19
N ASP A 329 0.66 -13.34 11.21
CA ASP A 329 -0.76 -13.68 11.12
C ASP A 329 -1.61 -12.68 10.29
N LEU A 330 -2.24 -13.17 9.21
CA LEU A 330 -3.11 -12.41 8.31
C LEU A 330 -4.37 -11.87 9.02
N GLU A 331 -4.81 -12.47 10.12
CA GLU A 331 -5.90 -11.94 10.96
C GLU A 331 -5.53 -10.58 11.57
N LEU A 332 -4.26 -10.44 11.97
CA LEU A 332 -3.68 -9.20 12.44
C LEU A 332 -3.73 -8.12 11.34
N TYR A 333 -3.49 -8.51 10.09
CA TYR A 333 -3.61 -7.64 8.91
C TYR A 333 -5.06 -7.26 8.62
N ARG A 334 -6.00 -8.21 8.67
CA ARG A 334 -7.43 -7.98 8.44
C ARG A 334 -8.01 -6.96 9.40
N MET A 335 -7.71 -7.06 10.69
CA MET A 335 -8.15 -6.04 11.66
C MET A 335 -7.48 -4.67 11.41
N ARG A 336 -6.28 -4.63 10.84
CA ARG A 336 -5.48 -3.41 10.69
C ARG A 336 -5.75 -2.63 9.42
N VAL A 337 -6.12 -3.24 8.30
CA VAL A 337 -6.50 -2.49 7.09
C VAL A 337 -7.67 -1.55 7.36
N TYR A 338 -8.57 -1.91 8.29
CA TYR A 338 -9.65 -1.05 8.78
C TYR A 338 -9.15 0.15 9.61
N ASP A 339 -8.05 0.01 10.33
CA ASP A 339 -7.44 1.01 11.22
C ASP A 339 -6.20 1.70 10.60
N MET A 340 -5.80 1.37 9.37
CA MET A 340 -4.54 1.82 8.74
C MET A 340 -4.49 3.31 8.37
N ILE A 341 -5.52 4.08 8.70
CA ILE A 341 -5.47 5.56 8.70
C ILE A 341 -5.04 6.10 10.07
N ASN A 342 -5.11 5.30 11.14
CA ASN A 342 -4.77 5.70 12.49
C ASN A 342 -4.04 4.57 13.26
N TYR A 343 -2.71 4.52 13.13
CA TYR A 343 -1.78 4.08 14.19
C TYR A 343 -1.89 2.69 14.80
N SER A 344 -0.74 1.99 14.76
CA SER A 344 -0.15 1.50 16.01
C SER A 344 1.34 1.23 15.83
N ILE A 345 2.16 2.06 16.50
CA ILE A 345 3.62 1.88 16.72
C ILE A 345 3.91 0.60 17.55
N VAL A 346 2.88 -0.06 18.07
CA VAL A 346 3.04 -1.17 19.02
C VAL A 346 2.22 -2.34 18.55
N LEU A 347 2.88 -3.25 17.82
CA LEU A 347 2.29 -4.51 17.42
C LEU A 347 3.18 -5.64 17.94
N GLY A 348 2.61 -6.49 18.80
CA GLY A 348 3.27 -7.71 19.26
C GLY A 348 4.46 -7.54 20.21
N GLY A 349 4.67 -6.35 20.79
CA GLY A 349 5.83 -6.09 21.65
C GLY A 349 7.12 -5.77 20.90
N ARG A 350 7.07 -5.59 19.57
CA ARG A 350 8.18 -5.08 18.75
C ARG A 350 7.78 -3.80 18.06
N VAL A 351 8.67 -2.81 18.11
CA VAL A 351 8.38 -1.47 17.60
C VAL A 351 8.97 -1.30 16.20
N LEU A 352 10.14 -1.88 15.99
CA LEU A 352 10.84 -1.91 14.71
C LEU A 352 10.42 -3.17 13.93
N VAL A 353 10.40 -3.06 12.60
CA VAL A 353 10.23 -4.21 11.71
C VAL A 353 11.46 -5.10 11.84
N ASP A 354 11.25 -6.38 12.17
CA ASP A 354 12.35 -7.34 12.25
C ASP A 354 12.76 -7.83 10.86
N PHE A 355 13.92 -8.48 10.76
CA PHE A 355 14.34 -9.18 9.56
C PHE A 355 13.42 -10.36 9.25
N PRO A 356 13.28 -10.77 7.97
CA PRO A 356 12.46 -11.91 7.60
C PRO A 356 12.95 -13.18 8.30
N HIS A 357 12.03 -13.96 8.85
CA HIS A 357 12.31 -15.25 9.48
C HIS A 357 11.70 -16.38 8.67
N LEU A 358 12.33 -17.56 8.71
CA LEU A 358 11.73 -18.80 8.25
C LEU A 358 10.72 -19.32 9.29
N PRO A 359 9.83 -20.27 8.93
CA PRO A 359 8.86 -20.84 9.85
C PRO A 359 9.47 -21.53 11.09
N ASP A 360 10.73 -21.96 11.01
CA ASP A 360 11.47 -22.54 12.14
C ASP A 360 12.05 -21.49 13.10
N GLY A 361 11.91 -20.20 12.79
CA GLY A 361 12.39 -19.09 13.60
C GLY A 361 13.83 -18.69 13.33
N SER A 362 14.53 -19.32 12.38
CA SER A 362 15.80 -18.81 11.86
C SER A 362 15.57 -17.60 10.94
N TYR A 363 16.62 -16.83 10.67
CA TYR A 363 16.51 -15.74 9.71
C TYR A 363 16.56 -16.27 8.27
N LEU A 364 15.79 -15.64 7.39
CA LEU A 364 15.90 -15.88 5.96
C LEU A 364 17.21 -15.25 5.45
N GLU A 365 17.97 -16.02 4.69
CA GLU A 365 19.19 -15.59 4.01
C GLU A 365 19.11 -15.95 2.53
N LEU A 366 19.49 -15.01 1.66
CA LEU A 366 19.50 -15.23 0.22
C LEU A 366 20.77 -15.99 -0.19
N PRO A 367 20.68 -16.93 -1.17
CA PRO A 367 21.85 -17.67 -1.64
C PRO A 367 22.94 -16.80 -2.29
N ASN A 368 22.55 -15.70 -2.94
CA ASN A 368 23.49 -14.72 -3.47
C ASN A 368 23.85 -13.73 -2.35
N GLU A 369 25.13 -13.58 -2.06
CA GLU A 369 25.60 -12.78 -0.93
C GLU A 369 25.36 -11.28 -1.09
N GLU A 370 25.42 -10.77 -2.32
CA GLU A 370 25.20 -9.35 -2.66
C GLU A 370 23.72 -9.00 -2.43
N GLU A 371 22.80 -9.81 -2.98
CA GLU A 371 21.36 -9.69 -2.76
C GLU A 371 21.01 -9.86 -1.28
N ASN A 372 21.68 -10.76 -0.56
CA ASN A 372 21.47 -10.92 0.88
C ASN A 372 21.87 -9.65 1.66
N CYS A 373 22.98 -9.02 1.30
CA CYS A 373 23.37 -7.74 1.88
C CYS A 373 22.34 -6.66 1.57
N ILE A 374 21.88 -6.56 0.33
CA ILE A 374 20.86 -5.59 -0.10
C ILE A 374 19.55 -5.80 0.67
N LEU A 375 19.12 -7.06 0.84
CA LEU A 375 17.96 -7.41 1.65
C LEU A 375 18.11 -6.89 3.09
N ILE A 376 19.22 -7.20 3.76
CA ILE A 376 19.44 -6.79 5.15
C ILE A 376 19.49 -5.26 5.27
N LEU A 377 20.26 -4.58 4.43
CA LEU A 377 20.42 -3.12 4.46
C LEU A 377 19.11 -2.40 4.12
N GLY A 378 18.42 -2.83 3.06
CA GLY A 378 17.13 -2.29 2.63
C GLY A 378 16.02 -2.51 3.67
N ARG A 379 16.00 -3.68 4.32
CA ARG A 379 15.06 -3.98 5.41
C ARG A 379 15.30 -3.11 6.64
N ALA A 380 16.57 -2.92 7.01
CA ALA A 380 16.94 -2.05 8.13
C ALA A 380 16.53 -0.60 7.87
N ALA A 381 16.82 -0.08 6.67
CA ALA A 381 16.40 1.26 6.25
C ALA A 381 14.88 1.44 6.36
N HIS A 382 14.10 0.51 5.78
CA HIS A 382 12.65 0.51 5.87
C HIS A 382 12.14 0.54 7.31
N SER A 383 12.68 -0.36 8.14
CA SER A 383 12.29 -0.51 9.54
C SER A 383 12.46 0.78 10.34
N LEU A 384 13.61 1.44 10.16
CA LEU A 384 13.94 2.68 10.84
C LEU A 384 13.13 3.87 10.30
N ALA A 385 12.99 3.99 8.97
CA ALA A 385 12.19 5.02 8.34
C ALA A 385 10.72 4.95 8.74
N GLN A 386 10.14 3.74 8.80
CA GLN A 386 8.77 3.52 9.29
C GLN A 386 8.61 3.99 10.74
N PHE A 387 9.59 3.74 11.60
CA PHE A 387 9.56 4.24 12.97
C PHE A 387 9.58 5.78 13.03
N PHE A 388 10.45 6.43 12.26
CA PHE A 388 10.50 7.89 12.18
C PHE A 388 9.20 8.48 11.67
N SER A 389 8.63 7.91 10.61
CA SER A 389 7.36 8.35 10.07
C SER A 389 6.25 8.26 11.11
N ALA A 390 6.10 7.09 11.74
CA ALA A 390 5.08 6.87 12.75
C ALA A 390 5.26 7.80 13.97
N LEU A 391 6.50 8.02 14.41
CA LEU A 391 6.82 8.97 15.49
C LEU A 391 6.53 10.41 15.06
N SER A 392 6.91 10.82 13.85
CA SER A 392 6.72 12.18 13.31
C SER A 392 5.26 12.58 13.26
N GLU A 393 4.36 11.62 13.05
CA GLU A 393 2.94 11.88 12.97
C GLU A 393 2.31 12.05 14.37
N GLY A 394 3.04 11.68 15.44
CA GLY A 394 2.69 11.41 16.84
C GLY A 394 1.63 12.23 17.61
N GLU A 395 0.99 13.22 17.00
CA GLU A 395 -0.17 13.95 17.52
C GLU A 395 -1.51 13.41 17.00
N LYS A 396 -1.54 12.82 15.79
CA LYS A 396 -2.72 12.10 15.27
C LYS A 396 -2.82 10.68 15.83
N ALA A 397 -1.75 10.24 16.48
CA ALA A 397 -1.61 8.97 17.15
C ALA A 397 -2.51 8.92 18.36
N ARG A 398 -3.64 8.24 18.28
CA ARG A 398 -4.26 7.70 19.48
C ARG A 398 -3.35 6.60 20.04
N ILE A 399 -2.24 6.99 20.65
CA ILE A 399 -1.52 6.11 21.58
C ILE A 399 -2.53 5.86 22.70
N LYS A 400 -3.18 4.68 22.68
CA LYS A 400 -4.25 4.36 23.64
C LYS A 400 -3.78 4.75 25.07
N PRO A 401 -4.53 5.58 25.80
CA PRO A 401 -4.14 6.13 27.11
C PRO A 401 -3.80 5.10 28.19
N SER A 402 -4.17 3.83 28.01
CA SER A 402 -3.79 2.71 28.89
C SER A 402 -2.27 2.51 29.02
N TYR A 403 -1.46 3.26 28.26
CA TYR A 403 -0.01 3.14 28.19
C TYR A 403 0.76 4.39 28.65
N GLU A 404 0.28 5.18 29.62
CA GLU A 404 1.17 6.17 30.27
C GLU A 404 2.37 5.49 30.98
N GLY A 405 2.17 4.29 31.55
CA GLY A 405 3.28 3.38 31.93
C GLY A 405 3.98 2.71 30.74
N GLY A 406 3.34 2.66 29.58
CA GLY A 406 3.83 2.11 28.32
C GLY A 406 4.82 2.97 27.56
N ARG A 407 4.76 4.30 27.67
CA ARG A 407 5.66 5.19 26.92
C ARG A 407 7.13 5.02 27.29
N LYS A 408 7.44 4.85 28.59
CA LYS A 408 8.80 4.50 29.04
C LYS A 408 9.22 3.09 28.59
N ASN A 409 8.28 2.16 28.53
CA ASN A 409 8.54 0.81 28.02
C ASN A 409 8.74 0.80 26.50
N LEU A 410 8.09 1.71 25.77
CA LEU A 410 8.21 1.83 24.32
C LEU A 410 9.64 2.16 23.91
N MET A 411 10.19 3.29 24.38
CA MET A 411 11.54 3.69 23.98
C MET A 411 12.62 2.72 24.48
N ARG A 412 12.39 2.02 25.59
CA ARG A 412 13.26 0.92 26.04
C ARG A 412 13.18 -0.30 25.12
N GLN A 413 11.98 -0.64 24.64
CA GLN A 413 11.79 -1.72 23.66
C GLN A 413 12.45 -1.34 22.33
N VAL A 414 12.23 -0.11 21.86
CA VAL A 414 12.90 0.45 20.68
C VAL A 414 14.42 0.36 20.82
N GLU A 415 14.99 0.74 21.96
CA GLU A 415 16.43 0.63 22.21
C GLU A 415 16.92 -0.83 22.14
N ARG A 416 16.15 -1.77 22.68
CA ARG A 416 16.47 -3.21 22.62
C ARG A 416 16.45 -3.72 21.18
N ASP A 417 15.36 -3.47 20.45
CA ASP A 417 15.19 -3.88 19.07
C ASP A 417 16.27 -3.25 18.17
N PHE A 418 16.56 -1.96 18.38
CA PHE A 418 17.59 -1.23 17.63
C PHE A 418 18.98 -1.82 17.79
N ARG A 419 19.33 -2.38 18.96
CA ARG A 419 20.65 -3.00 19.16
C ARG A 419 20.87 -4.16 18.20
N GLY A 420 19.89 -5.05 18.08
CA GLY A 420 19.95 -6.20 17.16
C GLY A 420 20.00 -5.77 15.70
N ILE A 421 19.16 -4.79 15.31
CA ILE A 421 19.18 -4.20 13.97
C ILE A 421 20.54 -3.58 13.66
N LYS A 422 21.09 -2.77 14.58
CA LYS A 422 22.37 -2.09 14.40
C LYS A 422 23.51 -3.07 14.20
N GLU A 423 23.62 -4.10 15.04
CA GLU A 423 24.68 -5.10 14.94
C GLU A 423 24.66 -5.81 13.59
N ARG A 424 23.50 -6.38 13.21
CA ARG A 424 23.37 -7.12 11.95
C ARG A 424 23.55 -6.24 10.71
N THR A 425 23.03 -5.01 10.76
CA THR A 425 23.19 -4.04 9.67
C THR A 425 24.66 -3.63 9.53
N SER A 426 25.40 -3.45 10.63
CA SER A 426 26.82 -3.09 10.60
C SER A 426 27.66 -4.22 9.97
N GLN A 427 27.40 -5.47 10.35
CA GLN A 427 28.04 -6.64 9.73
C GLN A 427 27.73 -6.73 8.22
N ALA A 428 26.48 -6.49 7.82
CA ALA A 428 26.09 -6.46 6.41
C ALA A 428 26.75 -5.30 5.65
N MET A 429 26.94 -4.13 6.26
CA MET A 429 27.67 -3.01 5.66
C MET A 429 29.15 -3.35 5.43
N GLU A 430 29.81 -4.00 6.39
CA GLU A 430 31.21 -4.46 6.24
C GLU A 430 31.34 -5.47 5.09
N LYS A 431 30.45 -6.48 5.06
CA LYS A 431 30.41 -7.47 3.98
C LYS A 431 30.12 -6.83 2.62
N ALA A 432 29.14 -5.92 2.55
CA ALA A 432 28.77 -5.24 1.32
C ALA A 432 29.91 -4.35 0.78
N ASN A 433 30.70 -3.71 1.65
CA ASN A 433 31.89 -2.97 1.23
C ASN A 433 32.93 -3.88 0.58
N ALA A 434 33.22 -5.04 1.18
CA ALA A 434 34.16 -6.01 0.62
C ALA A 434 33.68 -6.54 -0.75
N LEU A 435 32.40 -6.91 -0.86
CA LEU A 435 31.81 -7.36 -2.13
C LEU A 435 31.86 -6.26 -3.21
N ALA A 436 31.65 -5.00 -2.85
CA ALA A 436 31.66 -3.88 -3.78
C ALA A 436 33.04 -3.61 -4.43
N GLU A 437 34.14 -4.04 -3.81
CA GLU A 437 35.50 -3.92 -4.38
C GLU A 437 35.66 -4.81 -5.62
N GLU A 438 35.09 -6.01 -5.59
CA GLU A 438 35.21 -7.03 -6.64
C GLU A 438 34.06 -7.02 -7.65
N ALA A 439 32.93 -6.40 -7.29
CA ALA A 439 31.73 -6.36 -8.10
C ALA A 439 31.88 -5.52 -9.40
N ASP A 440 31.01 -5.78 -10.37
CA ASP A 440 30.84 -4.90 -11.52
C ASP A 440 30.32 -3.51 -11.09
N GLU A 441 30.37 -2.54 -12.00
CA GLU A 441 30.03 -1.15 -11.69
C GLU A 441 28.57 -0.94 -11.27
N GLU A 442 27.62 -1.71 -11.82
CA GLU A 442 26.20 -1.60 -11.47
C GLU A 442 25.95 -2.15 -10.07
N THR A 443 26.46 -3.36 -9.81
CA THR A 443 26.36 -4.02 -8.50
C THR A 443 27.07 -3.21 -7.41
N ARG A 444 28.27 -2.69 -7.69
CA ARG A 444 29.00 -1.78 -6.79
C ARG A 444 28.18 -0.56 -6.42
N ARG A 445 27.56 0.12 -7.40
CA ARG A 445 26.72 1.30 -7.15
C ARG A 445 25.50 0.96 -6.30
N ARG A 446 24.85 -0.18 -6.57
CA ARG A 446 23.68 -0.65 -5.81
C ARG A 446 24.08 -0.94 -4.35
N LEU A 447 25.18 -1.65 -4.12
CA LEU A 447 25.69 -1.92 -2.76
C LEU A 447 26.05 -0.64 -2.02
N GLN A 448 26.84 0.25 -2.63
CA GLN A 448 27.24 1.54 -2.03
C GLN A 448 26.04 2.40 -1.67
N PHE A 449 25.00 2.40 -2.52
CA PHE A 449 23.75 3.10 -2.24
C PHE A 449 23.05 2.57 -0.98
N TYR A 450 22.88 1.25 -0.86
CA TYR A 450 22.23 0.64 0.31
C TYR A 450 23.05 0.80 1.60
N ILE A 451 24.39 0.76 1.51
CA ILE A 451 25.28 1.07 2.63
C ILE A 451 25.02 2.48 3.13
N LEU A 452 24.99 3.48 2.23
CA LEU A 452 24.74 4.87 2.60
C LEU A 452 23.34 5.04 3.23
N LEU A 453 22.30 4.48 2.61
CA LEU A 453 20.93 4.59 3.08
C LEU A 453 20.78 4.01 4.50
N ALA A 454 21.31 2.81 4.74
CA ALA A 454 21.27 2.18 6.06
C ALA A 454 22.10 2.97 7.09
N ALA A 455 23.27 3.49 6.71
CA ALA A 455 24.13 4.28 7.59
C ALA A 455 23.43 5.57 8.08
N VAL A 456 22.73 6.27 7.18
CA VAL A 456 21.97 7.48 7.52
C VAL A 456 20.91 7.16 8.57
N HIS A 457 20.05 6.18 8.32
CA HIS A 457 18.98 5.84 9.26
C HIS A 457 19.49 5.28 10.59
N LEU A 458 20.61 4.54 10.60
CA LEU A 458 21.27 4.11 11.84
C LEU A 458 21.76 5.32 12.65
N LYS A 459 22.37 6.32 12.00
CA LYS A 459 22.84 7.56 12.65
C LYS A 459 21.67 8.37 13.22
N GLU A 460 20.62 8.58 12.44
CA GLU A 460 19.40 9.28 12.89
C GLU A 460 18.81 8.60 14.13
N MET A 461 18.71 7.27 14.10
CA MET A 461 18.12 6.50 15.21
C MET A 461 19.01 6.55 16.46
N GLN A 462 20.32 6.45 16.28
CA GLN A 462 21.28 6.60 17.37
C GLN A 462 21.18 7.99 18.01
N PHE A 463 21.03 9.06 17.22
CA PHE A 463 20.82 10.42 17.73
C PHE A 463 19.52 10.51 18.54
N LEU A 464 18.41 10.02 17.99
CA LEU A 464 17.11 10.06 18.66
C LEU A 464 17.15 9.33 20.02
N LEU A 465 17.77 8.15 20.07
CA LEU A 465 17.95 7.40 21.31
C LEU A 465 18.89 8.10 22.30
N ASN A 466 19.92 8.78 21.82
CA ASN A 466 20.81 9.57 22.68
C ASN A 466 20.08 10.76 23.31
N GLU A 467 19.25 11.48 22.55
CA GLU A 467 18.44 12.58 23.09
C GLU A 467 17.40 12.07 24.08
N TYR A 468 16.76 10.93 23.82
CA TYR A 468 15.89 10.25 24.79
C TYR A 468 16.62 9.94 26.11
N LYS A 469 17.84 9.39 26.05
CA LYS A 469 18.67 9.09 27.23
C LYS A 469 19.10 10.34 28.00
N LYS A 470 19.28 11.48 27.31
CA LYS A 470 19.51 12.80 27.93
C LYS A 470 18.22 13.43 28.51
N GLY A 471 17.11 12.71 28.46
CA GLY A 471 15.83 13.16 29.00
C GLY A 471 15.04 14.09 28.07
N ALA A 472 15.21 13.98 26.75
CA ALA A 472 14.29 14.61 25.81
C ALA A 472 12.86 14.07 25.99
N SER A 473 11.90 14.99 25.99
CA SER A 473 10.47 14.71 26.04
C SER A 473 9.97 14.14 24.70
N LEU A 474 8.80 13.50 24.72
CA LEU A 474 8.21 12.94 23.50
C LEU A 474 7.96 14.01 22.43
N SER A 475 7.55 15.23 22.80
CA SER A 475 7.34 16.31 21.82
C SER A 475 8.65 16.74 21.15
N GLU A 476 9.77 16.76 21.89
CA GLU A 476 11.10 17.00 21.33
C GLU A 476 11.50 15.87 20.38
N LEU A 477 11.26 14.60 20.75
CA LEU A 477 11.53 13.45 19.88
C LEU A 477 10.67 13.46 18.61
N ILE A 478 9.39 13.83 18.69
CA ILE A 478 8.49 14.02 17.54
C ILE A 478 9.05 15.12 16.62
N LYS A 479 9.52 16.24 17.19
CA LYS A 479 10.12 17.33 16.41
C LYS A 479 11.40 16.88 15.70
N ILE A 480 12.26 16.12 16.38
CA ILE A 480 13.46 15.50 15.76
C ILE A 480 13.02 14.62 14.59
N ALA A 481 12.06 13.71 14.79
CA ALA A 481 11.57 12.81 13.76
C ALA A 481 10.95 13.57 12.56
N LYS A 482 10.16 14.63 12.80
CA LYS A 482 9.64 15.51 11.74
C LYS A 482 10.76 16.18 10.96
N THR A 483 11.88 16.53 11.62
CA THR A 483 13.04 17.15 10.96
C THR A 483 13.74 16.15 10.06
N PHE A 484 14.03 14.93 10.54
CA PHE A 484 14.66 13.88 9.72
C PHE A 484 13.79 13.48 8.53
N ARG A 485 12.47 13.37 8.69
CA ARG A 485 11.55 13.11 7.57
C ARG A 485 11.57 14.22 6.50
N GLY A 486 11.98 15.43 6.86
CA GLY A 486 12.13 16.54 5.93
C GLY A 486 13.49 16.58 5.22
N MET A 487 14.45 15.73 5.60
CA MET A 487 15.79 15.72 5.01
C MET A 487 15.78 15.04 3.63
N GLY A 488 16.40 15.70 2.66
CA GLY A 488 16.62 15.13 1.33
C GLY A 488 18.01 14.53 1.14
N LYS A 489 18.21 14.01 -0.07
CA LYS A 489 19.48 13.45 -0.52
C LYS A 489 20.63 14.46 -0.41
N ASN A 490 20.36 15.75 -0.61
CA ASN A 490 21.39 16.79 -0.58
C ASN A 490 21.84 17.14 0.85
N GLU A 491 20.95 16.94 1.83
CA GLU A 491 21.18 17.24 3.24
C GLU A 491 21.98 16.15 3.95
N VAL A 492 22.12 14.96 3.35
CA VAL A 492 22.90 13.83 3.90
C VAL A 492 24.37 14.19 4.13
N ALA A 493 24.97 14.90 3.18
CA ALA A 493 26.36 15.36 3.30
C ALA A 493 26.56 16.32 4.49
N GLN A 494 25.46 16.91 4.97
CA GLN A 494 25.43 17.83 6.11
C GLN A 494 24.80 17.19 7.35
N LEU A 495 24.59 15.86 7.37
CA LEU A 495 23.87 15.18 8.45
C LEU A 495 24.51 15.49 9.81
N ASP A 496 25.83 15.37 9.95
CA ASP A 496 26.50 15.62 11.23
C ASP A 496 26.31 17.10 11.70
N VAL A 497 26.36 18.07 10.76
CA VAL A 497 26.08 19.49 11.06
C VAL A 497 24.62 19.68 11.49
N LYS A 498 23.67 19.03 10.81
CA LYS A 498 22.25 19.09 11.15
C LYS A 498 21.94 18.50 12.52
N LEU A 499 22.60 17.40 12.88
CA LEU A 499 22.49 16.79 14.21
C LEU A 499 22.99 17.75 15.29
N ASP A 500 24.12 18.43 15.05
CA ASP A 500 24.66 19.45 15.96
C ASP A 500 23.74 20.67 16.11
N GLU A 501 23.14 21.15 15.02
CA GLU A 501 22.15 22.23 15.01
C GLU A 501 20.93 21.88 15.87
N LEU A 502 20.34 20.69 15.63
CA LEU A 502 19.21 20.17 16.40
C LEU A 502 19.53 20.05 17.89
N HIS A 503 20.72 19.53 18.22
CA HIS A 503 21.15 19.39 19.61
C HIS A 503 21.25 20.75 20.31
N LYS A 504 21.80 21.77 19.64
CA LYS A 504 21.86 23.15 20.16
C LYS A 504 20.46 23.73 20.36
N GLU A 505 19.55 23.52 19.41
CA GLU A 505 18.18 24.01 19.49
C GLU A 505 17.44 23.44 20.71
N ILE A 506 17.47 22.11 20.89
CA ILE A 506 16.85 21.41 22.02
C ILE A 506 17.38 21.94 23.36
N ASN A 507 18.70 22.07 23.48
CA ASN A 507 19.34 22.57 24.71
C ASN A 507 19.03 24.04 25.00
N SER A 508 18.91 24.87 23.96
CA SER A 508 18.56 26.30 24.10
C SER A 508 17.11 26.50 24.55
N GLY A 509 16.18 25.65 24.09
CA GLY A 509 14.77 25.65 24.50
C GLY A 509 14.59 25.32 25.98
N LYS A 510 15.37 24.36 26.49
CA LYS A 510 15.39 24.01 27.93
C LYS A 510 15.84 25.18 28.82
N ARG A 511 16.77 26.02 28.34
CA ARG A 511 17.22 27.21 29.09
C ARG A 511 16.13 28.29 29.18
N ARG A 512 15.30 28.48 28.15
CA ARG A 512 14.18 29.46 28.21
C ARG A 512 13.10 29.06 29.21
N TRP A 513 12.78 27.77 29.34
CA TRP A 513 11.77 27.29 30.30
C TRP A 513 12.23 27.34 31.76
N LEU A 514 13.53 27.19 32.04
CA LEU A 514 14.09 27.35 33.39
C LEU A 514 14.02 28.79 33.90
N PHE A 515 13.93 29.79 33.02
CA PHE A 515 13.78 31.19 33.41
C PHE A 515 12.33 31.63 33.70
N PHE A 516 11.32 30.88 33.21
CA PHE A 516 9.91 31.16 33.46
C PHE A 516 9.30 30.37 34.64
N LYS A 517 10.13 29.62 35.37
CA LYS A 517 9.75 28.86 36.59
C LYS A 517 10.40 29.41 37.87
N ARG A 518 10.73 30.70 37.91
CA ARG A 518 11.09 31.40 39.15
C ARG A 518 10.01 32.38 39.55
#